data_AF-A0A103XMN9-F1
#
_entry.id   AF-A0A103XMN9-F1
#
_cell.length_a   1.000
_cell.length_b   1.000
_cell.length_c   1.000
_cell.angle_alpha   90.00
_cell.angle_beta   90.00
_cell.angle_gamma   90.00
#
_symmetry.space_group_name_H-M   'P 1'
#
loop_
_entity.id
_entity.type
_entity.pdbx_description
1 polymer ?
#
loop_
_entity_poly.entity_id
_entity_poly.type
_entity_poly.pdbx_seq_one_letter_code
_entity_poly.pdbx_strand_id
1 'polypeptide(L)'
;MISQIQVVLTLYAQGLLTGLVVDADDGVIHVVPVVDGYSFPHLTKCMNVAGRYITSYLVVLMLRRGYAMNKSAEFETVIDIKEKP
;
A
#
# COMPACT_ATOMS: atom_id res chain seq x y z
N MET A 1 -4.41 11.19 1.91
CA MET A 1 -3.34 11.52 2.88
C MET A 1 -3.80 10.95 4.21
N ILE A 2 -3.09 9.98 4.74
CA ILE A 2 -3.44 9.39 6.04
C ILE A 2 -3.36 10.49 7.11
N SER A 3 -4.38 10.54 7.96
CA SER A 3 -4.39 11.43 9.13
C SER A 3 -3.52 10.84 10.23
N GLN A 4 -2.73 11.67 10.91
CA GLN A 4 -1.95 11.26 12.10
C GLN A 4 -2.81 10.53 13.15
N ILE A 5 -4.09 10.88 13.24
CA ILE A 5 -5.06 10.25 14.13
C ILE A 5 -5.23 8.76 13.81
N GLN A 6 -5.33 8.40 12.53
CA GLN A 6 -5.52 7.00 12.12
C GLN A 6 -4.31 6.15 12.51
N VAL A 7 -3.11 6.70 12.35
CA VAL A 7 -1.85 6.04 12.73
C VAL A 7 -1.79 5.79 14.24
N VAL A 8 -2.01 6.82 15.05
CA VAL A 8 -1.94 6.69 16.52
C VAL A 8 -3.02 5.73 17.03
N LEU A 9 -4.22 5.75 16.43
CA LEU A 9 -5.30 4.85 16.81
C LEU A 9 -4.97 3.38 16.51
N THR A 10 -4.30 3.08 15.40
CA THR A 10 -3.89 1.70 15.08
C THR A 10 -2.90 1.14 16.10
N LEU A 11 -1.96 1.94 16.59
CA LEU A 11 -1.03 1.51 17.64
C LEU A 11 -1.73 1.35 18.99
N TYR A 12 -2.66 2.25 19.33
CA TYR A 12 -3.48 2.09 20.53
C TYR A 12 -4.36 0.84 20.51
N ALA A 13 -4.93 0.49 19.36
CA ALA A 13 -5.68 -0.76 19.21
C ALA A 13 -4.80 -2.01 19.45
N GLN A 14 -3.49 -1.91 19.20
CA GLN A 14 -2.50 -2.95 19.49
C GLN A 14 -1.95 -2.89 20.94
N GLY A 15 -2.35 -1.89 21.73
CA GLY A 15 -1.81 -1.66 23.07
C GLY A 15 -0.37 -1.15 23.08
N LEU A 16 0.11 -0.60 21.97
CA LEU A 16 1.47 -0.06 21.82
C LEU A 16 1.43 1.47 21.82
N LEU A 17 2.40 2.08 22.51
CA LEU A 17 2.59 3.54 22.51
C LEU A 17 3.69 3.98 21.53
N THR A 18 4.61 3.08 21.20
CA THR A 18 5.76 3.33 20.33
C THR A 18 5.84 2.25 19.26
N GLY A 19 6.02 2.66 18.01
CA GLY A 19 6.08 1.74 16.87
C GLY A 19 6.22 2.44 15.53
N LEU A 20 6.42 1.63 14.49
CA LEU A 20 6.42 2.08 13.10
C LEU A 20 5.14 1.56 12.43
N VAL A 21 4.29 2.46 11.99
CA VAL A 21 3.11 2.10 11.21
C VAL A 21 3.46 2.20 9.74
N VAL A 22 3.22 1.10 9.03
CA VAL A 22 3.34 1.04 7.57
C VAL A 22 1.94 0.78 7.04
N ASP A 23 1.39 1.78 6.37
CA ASP A 23 0.09 1.68 5.72
C ASP A 23 0.28 1.66 4.21
N ALA A 24 -0.28 0.66 3.55
CA ALA A 24 -0.13 0.42 2.12
C ALA A 24 -1.50 0.58 1.45
N ASP A 25 -1.68 1.70 0.77
CA ASP A 25 -2.89 1.99 0.01
C ASP A 25 -2.71 1.60 -1.48
N ASP A 26 -3.74 1.78 -2.31
CA ASP A 26 -3.67 1.46 -3.75
C ASP A 26 -2.61 2.31 -4.48
N GLY A 27 -2.41 3.56 -4.09
CA GLY A 27 -1.51 4.49 -4.78
C GLY A 27 -0.19 4.80 -4.08
N VAL A 28 -0.19 4.77 -2.74
CA VAL A 28 0.94 5.27 -1.93
C VAL A 28 1.11 4.38 -0.70
N ILE A 29 2.36 4.07 -0.38
CA ILE A 29 2.74 3.49 0.91
C ILE A 29 3.20 4.64 1.81
N HIS A 30 2.67 4.66 3.03
CA HIS A 30 2.99 5.63 4.05
C HIS A 30 3.70 4.93 5.21
N VAL A 31 4.83 5.49 5.61
CA VAL A 31 5.63 5.00 6.74
C VAL A 31 5.65 6.11 7.77
N VAL A 32 5.00 5.89 8.91
CA VAL A 32 4.82 6.88 9.97
C VAL A 32 5.38 6.34 11.28
N PRO A 33 6.46 6.95 11.81
CA PRO A 33 6.96 6.61 13.14
C PRO A 33 6.10 7.28 14.21
N VAL A 34 5.81 6.52 15.27
CA VAL A 34 5.12 6.99 16.47
C VAL A 34 5.96 6.63 17.69
N VAL A 35 6.19 7.61 18.56
CA VAL A 35 6.90 7.42 19.83
C VAL A 35 6.06 8.02 20.93
N ASP A 36 5.77 7.23 21.97
CA ASP A 36 4.97 7.60 23.14
C ASP A 36 3.63 8.26 22.79
N GLY A 37 2.97 7.77 21.74
CA GLY A 37 1.68 8.29 21.26
C GLY A 37 1.78 9.54 20.37
N TYR A 38 2.98 10.04 20.10
CA TYR A 38 3.21 11.18 19.21
C TYR A 38 3.71 10.73 17.83
N SER A 39 3.03 11.18 16.78
CA SER A 39 3.49 10.98 15.40
C SER A 39 4.41 12.12 14.95
N PHE A 40 5.50 11.80 14.24
CA PHE A 40 6.48 12.77 13.78
C PHE A 40 6.34 13.02 12.27
N PRO A 41 5.53 14.00 11.82
CA PRO A 41 5.27 14.22 10.40
C PRO A 41 6.50 14.54 9.55
N HIS A 42 7.56 15.10 10.15
CA HIS A 42 8.82 15.38 9.46
C HIS A 42 9.66 14.12 9.21
N LEU A 43 9.38 13.02 9.91
CA LEU A 43 10.01 11.71 9.71
C LEU A 43 9.13 10.78 8.86
N THR A 44 7.88 11.17 8.61
CA THR A 44 6.97 10.42 7.75
C THR A 44 7.51 10.38 6.32
N LYS A 45 7.56 9.17 5.76
CA LYS A 45 7.92 8.95 4.36
C LYS A 45 6.72 8.42 3.58
N CYS A 46 6.58 8.91 2.36
CA CYS A 46 5.59 8.44 1.40
C CYS A 46 6.32 7.88 0.18
N MET A 47 5.91 6.70 -0.27
CA MET A 47 6.44 6.05 -1.46
C MET A 47 5.29 5.83 -2.45
N ASN A 48 5.43 6.32 -3.68
CA ASN A 48 4.42 6.14 -4.74
C ASN A 48 4.51 4.76 -5.42
N VAL A 49 4.93 3.74 -4.67
CA VAL A 49 5.10 2.36 -5.14
C VAL A 49 4.13 1.53 -4.33
N ALA A 50 2.92 1.33 -4.85
CA ALA A 50 1.84 0.68 -4.11
C ALA A 50 1.00 -0.24 -5.02
N GLY A 51 -0.20 -0.63 -4.57
CA GLY A 51 -1.05 -1.64 -5.22
C GLY A 51 -1.21 -1.46 -6.72
N ARG A 52 -1.53 -0.25 -7.18
CA ARG A 52 -1.68 0.10 -8.60
C ARG A 52 -0.41 -0.05 -9.41
N TYR A 53 0.75 0.27 -8.81
CA TYR A 53 2.04 0.09 -9.47
C TYR A 53 2.32 -1.40 -9.70
N ILE A 54 2.02 -2.23 -8.70
CA ILE A 54 2.15 -3.69 -8.78
C ILE A 54 1.20 -4.25 -9.85
N THR A 55 -0.07 -3.86 -9.86
CA THR A 55 -1.04 -4.27 -10.89
C THR A 55 -0.56 -3.88 -12.29
N SER A 56 -0.09 -2.64 -12.46
CA SER A 56 0.40 -2.15 -13.76
C SER A 56 1.66 -2.90 -14.22
N TYR A 57 2.57 -3.21 -13.30
CA TYR A 57 3.76 -3.99 -13.59
C TYR A 57 3.42 -5.44 -13.97
N LEU A 58 2.45 -6.06 -13.29
CA LEU A 58 1.98 -7.40 -13.60
C LEU A 58 1.35 -7.49 -15.00
N VAL A 59 0.59 -6.47 -15.41
CA VAL A 59 0.07 -6.35 -16.80
C VAL A 59 1.22 -6.33 -17.82
N VAL A 60 2.26 -5.52 -17.58
CA VAL A 60 3.43 -5.45 -18.47
C VAL A 60 4.15 -6.80 -18.57
N LEU A 61 4.30 -7.52 -17.45
CA LEU A 61 4.91 -8.85 -17.44
C LEU A 61 4.07 -9.87 -18.23
N MET A 62 2.75 -9.82 -18.13
CA MET A 62 1.85 -10.71 -18.88
C MET A 62 1.89 -10.42 -20.37
N LEU A 63 1.87 -9.14 -20.76
CA LEU A 63 2.03 -8.73 -22.16
C LEU A 63 3.37 -9.21 -22.74
N ARG A 64 4.47 -9.10 -21.98
CA ARG A 64 5.79 -9.60 -22.40
C ARG A 64 5.84 -11.12 -22.56
N ARG A 65 5.03 -11.87 -21.81
CA ARG A 65 4.89 -13.32 -21.95
C ARG A 65 3.98 -13.74 -23.12
N GLY A 66 3.39 -12.78 -23.83
CA GLY A 66 2.52 -13.04 -24.98
C GLY A 66 1.04 -13.20 -24.64
N TYR A 67 0.62 -12.90 -23.42
CA TYR A 67 -0.80 -12.83 -23.08
C TYR A 67 -1.37 -11.51 -23.59
N ALA A 68 -2.28 -11.56 -24.56
CA ALA A 68 -2.95 -10.38 -25.08
C ALA A 68 -3.94 -9.86 -24.03
N MET A 69 -3.60 -8.75 -23.37
CA MET A 69 -4.46 -8.08 -22.40
C MET A 69 -5.05 -6.80 -23.01
N ASN A 70 -6.20 -6.92 -23.67
CA ASN A 70 -6.89 -5.82 -24.38
C ASN A 70 -8.28 -5.48 -23.80
N LYS A 71 -8.81 -6.28 -22.87
CA LYS A 71 -10.18 -6.13 -22.33
C LYS A 71 -10.16 -5.78 -20.83
N SER A 72 -11.18 -5.07 -20.38
CA SER A 72 -11.37 -4.74 -18.96
C SER A 72 -11.45 -5.98 -18.05
N ALA A 73 -12.01 -7.09 -18.54
CA ALA A 73 -12.09 -8.36 -17.80
C ALA A 73 -10.71 -8.97 -17.49
N GLU A 74 -9.70 -8.66 -18.29
CA GLU A 74 -8.34 -9.15 -18.10
C GLU A 74 -7.62 -8.36 -16.99
N PHE A 75 -7.97 -7.09 -16.76
CA PHE A 75 -7.48 -6.32 -15.62
C PHE A 75 -7.99 -6.87 -14.28
N GLU A 76 -9.27 -7.26 -14.21
CA GLU A 76 -9.82 -7.95 -13.03
C GLU A 76 -9.09 -9.28 -12.76
N THR A 77 -8.76 -10.02 -13.82
CA THR A 77 -7.98 -11.26 -13.68
C THR A 77 -6.59 -11.00 -13.09
N VAL A 78 -5.95 -9.88 -13.45
CA VAL A 78 -4.65 -9.48 -12.88
C VAL A 78 -4.77 -9.11 -11.40
N ILE A 79 -5.86 -8.46 -11.01
CA ILE A 79 -6.15 -8.15 -9.60
C ILE A 79 -6.40 -9.46 -8.83
N ASP A 80 -7.20 -10.37 -9.37
CA ASP A 80 -7.42 -11.70 -8.80
C ASP A 80 -6.13 -12.49 -8.65
N ILE A 81 -5.19 -12.38 -9.60
CA ILE A 81 -3.88 -13.03 -9.51
C ILE A 81 -3.01 -12.37 -8.43
N LYS A 82 -3.09 -11.04 -8.27
CA LYS A 82 -2.37 -10.28 -7.25
C LYS A 82 -2.90 -10.58 -5.84
N GLU A 83 -4.21 -10.80 -5.68
CA GLU A 83 -4.90 -10.95 -4.38
C GLU A 83 -5.17 -12.41 -4.00
N LYS A 84 -4.88 -13.36 -4.90
CA LYS A 84 -4.90 -14.78 -4.56
C LYS A 84 -3.81 -15.11 -3.53
N PRO A 85 -4.15 -15.85 -2.45
CA PRO A 85 -3.21 -16.25 -1.40
C PRO A 85 -2.20 -17.31 -1.86
#